data_AF-A0A821VXE0-F1
#
_entry.id   AF-A0A821VXE0-F1
#
_cell.length_a   1.000
_cell.length_b   1.000
_cell.length_c   1.000
_cell.angle_alpha   90.00
_cell.angle_beta   90.00
_cell.angle_gamma   90.00
#
_symmetry.space_group_name_H-M   'P 1'
#
loop_
_entity.id
_entity.type
_entity.pdbx_description
1 polymer ?
#
loop_
_entity_poly.entity_id
_entity_poly.type
_entity_poly.pdbx_seq_one_letter_code
_entity_poly.pdbx_strand_id
1 'polypeptide(L)'
;MFFEQFQSIFSNGIKIQRYEMKDIIELFAWIRLQDQLFDQYFSHYSFTVNTDDLWDMFLKLGKFNIINSVNQKHVISILTEKIPLTSIETFRRYTKLAKTYLIEIKPEFRSHFIELFEKIFDAYIIKQFNYSQYSSRVSRTDCKDLLQDGLEMSLTNHLERPSCLLLVRKILCEVENYQKTNAQKLKTVFGNLKDFDEKLCQKYAAEKIIDDEWLKDFLITNPQIWLKLDQETYRYLYANHQNNPWTIYIWSRIVHLSLSKMLNNNYVDILSKINDWMKKVKCDIYNPTDIFTITLVNKLFELILTKYSRPIITLSNIDIIINFIICMRENTSGRMDVQQINNFISNILETVYEILYLK
;
A
#
# COMPACT_ATOMS: atom_id res chain seq x y z
N MET A 1 52.57 -9.80 9.98
CA MET A 1 53.41 -9.97 8.77
C MET A 1 52.86 -10.99 7.77
N PHE A 2 52.84 -12.31 8.03
CA PHE A 2 52.33 -13.29 7.03
C PHE A 2 50.87 -13.01 6.62
N PHE A 3 49.96 -12.86 7.59
CA PHE A 3 48.55 -12.61 7.30
C PHE A 3 48.30 -11.24 6.64
N GLU A 4 49.06 -10.20 6.97
CA GLU A 4 48.94 -8.89 6.31
C GLU A 4 49.45 -8.94 4.86
N GLN A 5 50.55 -9.66 4.61
CA GLN A 5 51.06 -9.89 3.26
C GLN A 5 50.10 -10.77 2.45
N PHE A 6 49.56 -11.83 3.04
CA PHE A 6 48.55 -12.68 2.42
C PHE A 6 47.28 -11.88 2.13
N GLN A 7 46.83 -11.01 3.02
CA GLN A 7 45.71 -10.11 2.78
C GLN A 7 45.96 -9.18 1.60
N SER A 8 47.14 -8.55 1.52
CA SER A 8 47.49 -7.71 0.36
C SER A 8 47.49 -8.50 -0.95
N ILE A 9 48.08 -9.70 -0.96
CA ILE A 9 48.14 -10.59 -2.14
C ILE A 9 46.76 -11.09 -2.55
N PHE A 10 45.96 -11.55 -1.59
CA PHE A 10 44.59 -12.02 -1.79
C PHE A 10 43.70 -10.90 -2.36
N SER A 11 43.80 -9.70 -1.77
CA SER A 11 43.08 -8.52 -2.21
C SER A 11 43.45 -8.12 -3.64
N ASN A 12 44.75 -8.12 -3.96
CA ASN A 12 45.23 -7.85 -5.31
C ASN A 12 44.75 -8.93 -6.28
N GLY A 13 44.78 -10.20 -5.88
CA GLY A 13 44.30 -11.32 -6.67
C GLY A 13 42.80 -11.24 -6.99
N ILE A 14 41.97 -10.80 -6.04
CA ILE A 14 40.55 -10.51 -6.30
C ILE A 14 40.41 -9.37 -7.31
N LYS A 15 41.13 -8.25 -7.11
CA LYS A 15 41.05 -7.07 -7.99
C LYS A 15 41.40 -7.39 -9.44
N ILE A 16 42.40 -8.24 -9.67
CA ILE A 16 42.83 -8.65 -11.01
C ILE A 16 42.14 -9.93 -11.50
N GLN A 17 41.09 -10.40 -10.81
CA GLN A 17 40.32 -11.62 -11.14
C GLN A 17 41.20 -12.87 -11.30
N ARG A 18 42.25 -13.00 -10.48
CA ARG A 18 43.19 -14.12 -10.52
C ARG A 18 42.62 -15.42 -9.95
N TYR A 19 41.60 -15.33 -9.10
CA TYR A 19 41.00 -16.48 -8.42
C TYR A 19 39.62 -16.77 -9.01
N GLU A 20 39.28 -18.05 -9.14
CA GLU A 20 37.92 -18.43 -9.46
C GLU A 20 37.02 -18.19 -8.24
N MET A 21 35.80 -17.70 -8.50
CA MET A 21 34.83 -17.41 -7.45
C MET A 21 34.52 -18.65 -6.59
N LYS A 22 34.51 -19.84 -7.20
CA LYS A 22 34.31 -21.11 -6.48
C LYS A 22 35.39 -21.34 -5.42
N ASP A 23 36.65 -21.08 -5.74
CA ASP A 23 37.78 -21.28 -4.83
C ASP A 23 37.72 -20.31 -3.64
N ILE A 24 37.31 -19.07 -3.90
CA ILE A 24 37.14 -18.05 -2.84
C ILE A 24 36.03 -18.46 -1.87
N ILE A 25 34.90 -18.95 -2.39
CA ILE A 25 33.77 -19.39 -1.57
C ILE A 25 34.18 -20.60 -0.70
N GLU A 26 34.87 -21.58 -1.28
CA GLU A 26 35.38 -22.73 -0.53
C GLU A 26 36.35 -22.28 0.55
N LEU A 27 37.31 -21.40 0.23
CA LEU A 27 38.23 -20.82 1.22
C LEU A 27 37.47 -20.19 2.40
N PHE A 28 36.48 -19.33 2.13
CA PHE A 28 35.66 -18.73 3.18
C PHE A 28 34.87 -19.76 3.99
N ALA A 29 34.42 -20.84 3.37
CA ALA A 29 33.80 -21.94 4.09
C ALA A 29 34.75 -22.66 5.04
N TRP A 30 36.04 -22.75 4.70
CA TRP A 30 37.08 -23.32 5.57
C TRP A 30 37.49 -22.39 6.71
N ILE A 31 37.73 -21.10 6.40
CA ILE A 31 38.26 -20.15 7.39
C ILE A 31 37.20 -19.59 8.34
N ARG A 32 35.91 -19.88 8.11
CA ARG A 32 34.78 -19.45 8.96
C ARG A 32 34.90 -19.81 10.45
N LEU A 33 35.70 -20.82 10.78
CA LEU A 33 35.93 -21.28 12.16
C LEU A 33 36.93 -20.39 12.93
N GLN A 34 37.54 -19.42 12.25
CA GLN A 34 38.53 -18.49 12.80
C GLN A 34 38.01 -17.05 12.67
N ASP A 35 37.16 -16.64 13.63
CA ASP A 35 36.32 -15.43 13.53
C ASP A 35 37.08 -14.15 13.15
N GLN A 36 38.27 -13.91 13.70
CA GLN A 36 39.02 -12.68 13.43
C GLN A 36 39.62 -12.63 12.02
N LEU A 37 40.20 -13.74 11.54
CA LEU A 37 40.75 -13.81 10.20
C LEU A 37 39.60 -13.78 9.19
N PHE A 38 38.55 -14.55 9.45
CA PHE A 38 37.34 -14.54 8.63
C PHE A 38 36.76 -13.13 8.47
N ASP A 39 36.58 -12.38 9.55
CA ASP A 39 36.06 -10.99 9.52
C ASP A 39 36.91 -10.08 8.61
N GLN A 40 38.23 -10.13 8.72
CA GLN A 40 39.14 -9.27 7.96
C GLN A 40 39.15 -9.56 6.46
N TYR A 41 39.30 -10.83 6.07
CA TYR A 41 39.34 -11.21 4.65
C TYR A 41 37.98 -11.04 3.99
N PHE A 42 36.92 -11.39 4.71
CA PHE A 42 35.56 -11.31 4.20
C PHE A 42 35.09 -9.85 4.04
N SER A 43 35.47 -8.96 4.96
CA SER A 43 35.28 -7.52 4.81
C SER A 43 35.97 -6.99 3.56
N HIS A 44 37.27 -7.29 3.37
CA HIS A 44 38.00 -6.77 2.22
C HIS A 44 37.44 -7.28 0.89
N TYR A 45 37.07 -8.56 0.84
CA TYR A 45 36.43 -9.17 -0.31
C TYR A 45 35.13 -8.45 -0.67
N SER A 46 34.20 -8.32 0.28
CA SER A 46 32.87 -7.77 0.05
C SER A 46 32.87 -6.30 -0.39
N PHE A 47 33.83 -5.50 0.09
CA PHE A 47 34.04 -4.13 -0.41
C PHE A 47 34.56 -4.09 -1.85
N THR A 48 35.47 -5.00 -2.19
CA THR A 48 36.23 -4.97 -3.46
C THR A 48 35.45 -5.53 -4.64
N VAL A 49 34.65 -6.59 -4.43
CA VAL A 49 33.96 -7.26 -5.54
C VAL A 49 32.74 -6.51 -6.05
N ASN A 50 32.34 -6.85 -7.27
CA ASN A 50 31.12 -6.33 -7.88
C ASN A 50 29.88 -6.91 -7.17
N THR A 51 28.70 -6.35 -7.47
CA THR A 51 27.44 -6.77 -6.85
C THR A 51 27.02 -8.19 -7.23
N ASP A 52 27.34 -8.65 -8.44
CA ASP A 52 27.01 -10.00 -8.93
C ASP A 52 27.75 -11.06 -8.11
N ASP A 53 29.07 -10.92 -7.97
CA ASP A 53 29.91 -11.82 -7.19
C ASP A 53 29.49 -11.80 -5.71
N LEU A 54 29.14 -10.63 -5.18
CA LEU A 54 28.67 -10.50 -3.81
C LEU A 54 27.32 -11.21 -3.58
N TRP A 55 26.42 -11.14 -4.57
CA TRP A 55 25.15 -11.85 -4.53
C TRP A 55 25.34 -13.36 -4.58
N ASP A 56 26.20 -13.84 -5.47
CA ASP A 56 26.53 -15.27 -5.57
C ASP A 56 27.17 -15.79 -4.28
N MET A 57 28.04 -14.98 -3.65
CA MET A 57 28.58 -15.27 -2.31
C MET A 57 27.45 -15.43 -1.30
N PHE A 58 26.50 -14.49 -1.23
CA PHE A 58 25.35 -14.58 -0.34
C PHE A 58 24.54 -15.88 -0.53
N LEU A 59 24.20 -16.22 -1.79
CA LEU A 59 23.46 -17.44 -2.10
C LEU A 59 24.20 -18.70 -1.66
N LYS A 60 25.51 -18.78 -1.94
CA LYS A 60 26.32 -19.96 -1.58
C LYS A 60 26.55 -20.08 -0.08
N LEU A 61 26.77 -18.97 0.63
CA LEU A 61 26.90 -18.99 2.09
C LEU A 61 25.62 -19.48 2.76
N GLY A 62 24.45 -19.11 2.23
CA GLY A 62 23.16 -19.67 2.66
C GLY A 62 23.13 -21.20 2.54
N LYS A 63 23.64 -21.76 1.43
CA LYS A 63 23.73 -23.21 1.22
C LYS A 63 24.69 -23.92 2.19
N PHE A 64 25.80 -23.28 2.54
CA PHE A 64 26.79 -23.85 3.46
C PHE A 64 26.45 -23.63 4.94
N ASN A 65 25.29 -23.04 5.23
CA ASN A 65 24.83 -22.67 6.58
C ASN A 65 25.81 -21.73 7.29
N ILE A 66 26.47 -20.87 6.50
CA ILE A 66 27.44 -19.90 6.98
C ILE A 66 26.74 -18.56 6.95
N ILE A 67 25.76 -18.36 7.81
CA ILE A 67 25.21 -17.04 8.02
C ILE A 67 25.43 -16.74 9.50
N ASN A 68 26.60 -16.17 9.80
CA ASN A 68 26.99 -15.71 11.12
C ASN A 68 26.99 -14.17 11.16
N SER A 69 27.31 -13.61 12.33
CA SER A 69 27.36 -12.15 12.54
C SER A 69 28.32 -11.44 11.58
N VAL A 70 29.45 -12.06 11.22
CA VAL A 70 30.42 -11.53 10.24
C VAL A 70 29.78 -11.38 8.86
N ASN A 71 29.02 -12.39 8.41
CA ASN A 71 28.39 -12.35 7.09
C ASN A 71 27.26 -11.32 7.00
N GLN A 72 26.49 -11.17 8.09
CA GLN A 72 25.49 -10.12 8.19
C GLN A 72 26.14 -8.73 8.17
N LYS A 73 27.22 -8.54 8.92
CA LYS A 73 27.94 -7.27 9.03
C LYS A 73 28.50 -6.80 7.68
N HIS A 74 29.09 -7.71 6.90
CA HIS A 74 29.79 -7.29 5.68
C HIS A 74 28.98 -7.54 4.41
N VAL A 75 28.51 -8.77 4.16
CA VAL A 75 27.82 -9.08 2.91
C VAL A 75 26.42 -8.48 2.88
N ILE A 76 25.62 -8.64 3.93
CA ILE A 76 24.25 -8.11 3.92
C ILE A 76 24.26 -6.59 3.94
N SER A 77 25.07 -5.96 4.79
CA SER A 77 25.20 -4.50 4.82
C SER A 77 25.60 -3.94 3.45
N ILE A 78 26.63 -4.51 2.82
CA ILE A 78 27.10 -4.00 1.53
C ILE A 78 26.09 -4.31 0.42
N LEU A 79 25.43 -5.47 0.43
CA LEU A 79 24.34 -5.77 -0.51
C LEU A 79 23.18 -4.80 -0.36
N THR A 80 22.76 -4.48 0.87
CA THR A 80 21.70 -3.48 1.11
C THR A 80 22.08 -2.08 0.63
N GLU A 81 23.36 -1.75 0.50
CA GLU A 81 23.83 -0.48 -0.06
C GLU A 81 23.95 -0.52 -1.59
N LYS A 82 24.54 -1.59 -2.13
CA LYS A 82 24.88 -1.75 -3.57
C LYS A 82 23.69 -2.17 -4.43
N ILE A 83 22.88 -3.15 -4.01
CA ILE A 83 21.75 -3.67 -4.80
C ILE A 83 20.76 -2.58 -5.18
N PRO A 84 20.40 -1.62 -4.31
CA PRO A 84 19.52 -0.53 -4.72
C PRO A 84 20.02 0.35 -5.87
N LEU A 85 21.29 0.25 -6.25
CA LEU A 85 21.87 1.00 -7.38
C LEU A 85 21.84 0.20 -8.69
N THR A 86 21.51 -1.09 -8.65
CA THR A 86 21.44 -1.93 -9.85
C THR A 86 20.17 -1.66 -10.65
N SER A 87 20.12 -2.12 -11.90
CA SER A 87 18.90 -2.04 -12.71
C SER A 87 17.83 -3.01 -12.20
N ILE A 88 16.58 -2.78 -12.62
CA ILE A 88 15.45 -3.65 -12.30
C ILE A 88 15.64 -5.05 -12.88
N GLU A 89 16.22 -5.17 -14.08
CA GLU A 89 16.49 -6.47 -14.69
C GLU A 89 17.50 -7.28 -13.86
N THR A 90 18.56 -6.62 -13.39
CA THR A 90 19.56 -7.25 -12.51
C THR A 90 18.92 -7.70 -11.20
N PHE A 91 18.11 -6.84 -10.57
CA PHE A 91 17.46 -7.20 -9.32
C PHE A 91 16.46 -8.35 -9.48
N ARG A 92 15.67 -8.37 -10.57
CA ARG A 92 14.77 -9.49 -10.89
C ARG A 92 15.53 -10.80 -11.13
N ARG A 93 16.71 -10.74 -11.74
CA ARG A 93 17.58 -11.91 -11.87
C ARG A 93 18.00 -12.42 -10.49
N TYR A 94 18.38 -11.52 -9.59
CA TYR A 94 18.75 -11.87 -8.22
C TYR A 94 17.59 -12.51 -7.45
N THR A 95 16.39 -11.93 -7.48
CA THR A 95 15.21 -12.50 -6.78
C THR A 95 14.89 -13.90 -7.30
N LYS A 96 14.92 -14.10 -8.62
CA LYS A 96 14.70 -15.41 -9.24
C LYS A 96 15.77 -16.44 -8.81
N LEU A 97 17.04 -16.05 -8.77
CA LEU A 97 18.11 -16.93 -8.31
C LEU A 97 17.92 -17.29 -6.83
N ALA A 98 17.60 -16.34 -5.96
CA ALA A 98 17.33 -16.62 -4.55
C ALA A 98 16.18 -17.61 -4.35
N LYS A 99 15.10 -17.48 -5.14
CA LYS A 99 13.99 -18.45 -5.15
C LYS A 99 14.44 -19.85 -5.48
N THR A 100 15.23 -20.02 -6.54
CA THR A 100 15.77 -21.33 -6.92
C THR A 100 16.67 -21.91 -5.83
N TYR A 101 17.55 -21.08 -5.26
CA TYR A 101 18.47 -21.50 -4.20
C TYR A 101 17.77 -21.85 -2.88
N LEU A 102 16.63 -21.23 -2.56
CA LEU A 102 15.87 -21.52 -1.34
C LEU A 102 15.49 -23.00 -1.22
N ILE A 103 15.25 -23.67 -2.35
CA ILE A 103 14.92 -25.10 -2.41
C ILE A 103 16.12 -25.94 -1.93
N GLU A 104 17.34 -25.52 -2.28
CA GLU A 104 18.59 -26.22 -1.95
C GLU A 104 19.04 -26.00 -0.49
N ILE A 105 18.56 -24.93 0.17
CA ILE A 105 18.88 -24.64 1.57
C ILE A 105 18.14 -25.61 2.48
N LYS A 106 18.83 -26.13 3.51
CA LYS A 106 18.23 -27.06 4.47
C LYS A 106 17.08 -26.40 5.25
N PRO A 107 15.97 -27.09 5.53
CA PRO A 107 14.77 -26.52 6.13
C PRO A 107 15.01 -25.66 7.37
N GLU A 108 15.90 -26.09 8.26
CA GLU A 108 16.21 -25.43 9.53
C GLU A 108 16.91 -24.06 9.36
N PHE A 109 17.49 -23.76 8.20
CA PHE A 109 18.17 -22.48 7.91
C PHE A 109 17.40 -21.58 6.94
N ARG A 110 16.29 -22.07 6.36
CA ARG A 110 15.50 -21.32 5.38
C ARG A 110 14.94 -20.03 5.96
N SER A 111 14.46 -20.06 7.21
CA SER A 111 13.91 -18.88 7.86
C SER A 111 14.93 -17.75 7.96
N HIS A 112 16.14 -18.08 8.38
CA HIS A 112 17.19 -17.09 8.52
C HIS A 112 17.66 -16.54 7.16
N PHE A 113 17.77 -17.38 6.14
CA PHE A 113 18.07 -16.93 4.78
C PHE A 113 16.99 -15.99 4.24
N ILE A 114 15.71 -16.35 4.42
CA ILE A 114 14.57 -15.53 4.01
C ILE A 114 14.62 -14.18 4.71
N GLU A 115 14.84 -14.13 6.03
CA GLU A 115 14.92 -12.88 6.78
C GLU A 115 15.99 -11.91 6.22
N LEU A 116 17.15 -12.45 5.81
CA LEU A 116 18.21 -11.63 5.20
C LEU A 116 17.89 -11.21 3.77
N PHE A 117 17.30 -12.10 2.98
CA PHE A 117 16.78 -11.75 1.66
C PHE A 117 15.74 -10.64 1.77
N GLU A 118 14.84 -10.72 2.74
CA GLU A 118 13.83 -9.69 3.01
C GLU A 118 14.50 -8.35 3.30
N LYS A 119 15.52 -8.28 4.15
CA LYS A 119 16.26 -7.01 4.39
C LYS A 119 16.82 -6.38 3.12
N ILE A 120 17.41 -7.19 2.23
CA ILE A 120 17.95 -6.72 0.95
C ILE A 120 16.82 -6.25 0.02
N PHE A 121 15.74 -7.01 -0.05
CA PHE A 121 14.57 -6.69 -0.86
C PHE A 121 13.90 -5.39 -0.40
N ASP A 122 13.73 -5.20 0.91
CA ASP A 122 13.19 -3.96 1.48
C ASP A 122 14.08 -2.77 1.12
N ALA A 123 15.40 -2.91 1.27
CA ALA A 123 16.35 -1.85 0.95
C ALA A 123 16.25 -1.43 -0.53
N TYR A 124 16.13 -2.39 -1.45
CA TYR A 124 15.92 -2.11 -2.87
C TYR A 124 14.62 -1.33 -3.09
N ILE A 125 13.48 -1.86 -2.61
CA ILE A 125 12.15 -1.28 -2.83
C ILE A 125 12.04 0.14 -2.26
N ILE A 126 12.47 0.33 -1.01
CA ILE A 126 12.46 1.63 -0.33
C ILE A 126 13.27 2.65 -1.13
N LYS A 127 14.45 2.28 -1.61
CA LYS A 127 15.31 3.20 -2.36
C LYS A 127 14.79 3.51 -3.76
N GLN A 128 14.15 2.55 -4.44
CA GLN A 128 13.52 2.80 -5.73
C GLN A 128 12.34 3.77 -5.60
N PHE A 129 11.53 3.69 -4.55
CA PHE A 129 10.30 4.47 -4.46
C PHE A 129 10.38 5.75 -3.62
N ASN A 130 11.30 5.86 -2.66
CA ASN A 130 11.44 7.07 -1.83
C ASN A 130 12.37 8.12 -2.43
N TYR A 131 13.15 7.80 -3.47
CA TYR A 131 14.07 8.74 -4.10
C TYR A 131 13.68 8.98 -5.56
N SER A 132 13.28 10.21 -5.86
CA SER A 132 12.75 10.63 -7.17
C SER A 132 13.68 10.34 -8.36
N GLN A 133 14.99 10.29 -8.13
CA GLN A 133 15.99 9.97 -9.16
C GLN A 133 15.96 8.50 -9.63
N TYR A 134 15.31 7.62 -8.89
CA TYR A 134 15.19 6.18 -9.20
C TYR A 134 13.76 5.75 -9.51
N SER A 135 12.75 6.50 -9.03
CA SER A 135 11.34 6.09 -9.07
C SER A 135 10.72 5.95 -10.46
N SER A 136 11.29 6.58 -11.48
CA SER A 136 10.82 6.49 -12.88
C SER A 136 11.29 5.23 -13.62
N ARG A 137 12.10 4.36 -12.97
CA ARG A 137 12.75 3.20 -13.61
C ARG A 137 11.97 1.89 -13.48
N VAL A 138 10.94 1.86 -12.65
CA VAL A 138 10.19 0.63 -12.32
C VAL A 138 8.77 0.74 -12.85
N SER A 139 8.42 -0.12 -13.81
CA SER A 139 7.08 -0.13 -14.39
C SER A 139 6.04 -0.76 -13.45
N ARG A 140 4.75 -0.58 -13.75
CA ARG A 140 3.66 -1.25 -13.02
C ARG A 140 3.78 -2.78 -13.12
N THR A 141 4.20 -3.30 -14.27
CA THR A 141 4.41 -4.75 -14.48
C THR A 141 5.55 -5.25 -13.60
N ASP A 142 6.67 -4.52 -13.53
CA ASP A 142 7.77 -4.86 -12.63
C ASP A 142 7.32 -4.87 -11.17
N CYS A 143 6.45 -3.94 -10.77
CA CYS A 143 5.91 -3.93 -9.42
C CYS A 143 5.06 -5.16 -9.12
N LYS A 144 4.24 -5.63 -10.08
CA LYS A 144 3.45 -6.86 -9.92
C LYS A 144 4.36 -8.09 -9.77
N ASP A 145 5.38 -8.19 -10.63
CA ASP A 145 6.34 -9.29 -10.59
C ASP A 145 7.13 -9.30 -9.27
N LEU A 146 7.61 -8.13 -8.83
CA LEU A 146 8.29 -7.98 -7.54
C LEU A 146 7.39 -8.27 -6.34
N LEU A 147 6.10 -7.89 -6.40
CA LEU A 147 5.15 -8.20 -5.33
C LEU A 147 4.95 -9.71 -5.22
N GLN A 148 4.78 -10.41 -6.34
CA GLN A 148 4.69 -11.86 -6.37
C GLN A 148 5.98 -12.50 -5.84
N ASP A 149 7.14 -11.97 -6.23
CA ASP A 149 8.44 -12.42 -5.73
C ASP A 149 8.58 -12.26 -4.22
N GLY A 150 8.21 -11.09 -3.69
CA GLY A 150 8.27 -10.78 -2.27
C GLY A 150 7.30 -11.64 -1.45
N LEU A 151 6.10 -11.92 -1.97
CA LEU A 151 5.13 -12.78 -1.31
C LEU A 151 5.61 -14.23 -1.28
N GLU A 152 6.04 -14.81 -2.40
CA GLU A 152 6.51 -16.21 -2.45
C GLU A 152 7.76 -16.47 -1.59
N MET A 153 8.61 -15.45 -1.44
CA MET A 153 9.84 -15.54 -0.64
C MET A 153 9.64 -15.21 0.83
N SER A 154 8.44 -14.82 1.28
CA SER A 154 8.22 -14.41 2.66
C SER A 154 7.85 -15.57 3.58
N LEU A 155 8.42 -15.57 4.79
CA LEU A 155 8.11 -16.58 5.81
C LEU A 155 6.64 -16.57 6.24
N THR A 156 6.03 -15.38 6.23
CA THR A 156 4.68 -15.17 6.72
C THR A 156 3.67 -14.95 5.60
N ASN A 157 4.13 -14.84 4.35
CA ASN A 157 3.31 -14.46 3.20
C ASN A 157 2.45 -13.22 3.54
N HIS A 158 3.01 -12.18 4.15
CA HIS A 158 2.21 -11.04 4.60
C HIS A 158 2.36 -9.81 3.69
N LEU A 159 1.23 -9.39 3.14
CA LEU A 159 1.10 -8.19 2.32
C LEU A 159 1.36 -6.90 3.12
N GLU A 160 1.23 -6.97 4.46
CA GLU A 160 1.44 -5.88 5.42
C GLU A 160 2.91 -5.44 5.55
N ARG A 161 3.86 -6.16 4.92
CA ARG A 161 5.28 -5.80 4.94
C ARG A 161 5.50 -4.45 4.23
N PRO A 162 6.36 -3.54 4.74
CA PRO A 162 6.53 -2.20 4.18
C PRO A 162 6.85 -2.17 2.67
N SER A 163 7.73 -3.04 2.16
CA SER A 163 8.01 -3.11 0.71
C SER A 163 6.82 -3.57 -0.12
N CYS A 164 6.07 -4.57 0.35
CA CYS A 164 4.84 -5.03 -0.28
C CYS A 164 3.80 -3.90 -0.32
N LEU A 165 3.65 -3.15 0.78
CA LEU A 165 2.76 -1.98 0.83
C LEU A 165 3.19 -0.90 -0.17
N LEU A 166 4.48 -0.61 -0.28
CA LEU A 166 5.01 0.34 -1.27
C LEU A 166 4.72 -0.11 -2.71
N LEU A 167 4.90 -1.40 -2.99
CA LEU A 167 4.57 -2.00 -4.30
C LEU A 167 3.06 -1.92 -4.59
N VAL A 168 2.21 -2.28 -3.63
CA VAL A 168 0.75 -2.16 -3.76
C VAL A 168 0.35 -0.70 -4.00
N ARG A 169 0.87 0.24 -3.21
CA ARG A 169 0.64 1.68 -3.41
C ARG A 169 1.04 2.11 -4.82
N LYS A 170 2.19 1.66 -5.33
CA LYS A 170 2.63 1.99 -6.69
C LYS A 170 1.69 1.41 -7.75
N ILE A 171 1.32 0.14 -7.62
CA ILE A 171 0.43 -0.57 -8.56
C ILE A 171 -0.94 0.09 -8.63
N LEU A 172 -1.46 0.57 -7.50
CA LEU A 172 -2.81 1.11 -7.38
C LEU A 172 -2.86 2.63 -7.62
N CYS A 173 -2.03 3.39 -6.91
CA CYS A 173 -2.21 4.83 -6.69
C CYS A 173 -1.20 5.71 -7.43
N GLU A 174 -0.07 5.19 -7.89
CA GLU A 174 0.91 6.05 -8.53
C GLU A 174 0.49 6.36 -9.96
N VAL A 175 -0.13 7.53 -10.08
CA VAL A 175 -0.56 8.12 -11.34
C VAL A 175 0.65 8.85 -11.91
N GLU A 176 1.14 8.43 -13.08
CA GLU A 176 2.16 9.15 -13.85
C GLU A 176 1.90 10.67 -13.79
N ASN A 177 2.97 11.45 -13.53
CA ASN A 177 3.11 12.89 -13.20
C ASN A 177 2.32 13.93 -14.05
N TYR A 178 1.12 13.63 -14.50
CA TYR A 178 0.24 14.52 -15.25
C TYR A 178 -0.87 15.05 -14.36
N GLN A 179 -1.27 16.30 -14.64
CA GLN A 179 -2.39 17.01 -14.01
C GLN A 179 -3.74 16.30 -14.30
N LYS A 180 -3.95 15.12 -13.72
CA LYS A 180 -5.22 14.39 -13.81
C LYS A 180 -6.20 14.93 -12.79
N THR A 181 -7.47 15.11 -13.19
CA THR A 181 -8.55 15.46 -12.27
C THR A 181 -8.77 14.34 -11.24
N ASN A 182 -9.36 14.64 -10.07
CA ASN A 182 -9.67 13.61 -9.07
C ASN A 182 -10.49 12.44 -9.66
N ALA A 183 -11.42 12.76 -10.56
CA ALA A 183 -12.20 11.77 -11.31
C ALA A 183 -11.32 10.82 -12.13
N GLN A 184 -10.36 11.34 -12.88
CA GLN A 184 -9.44 10.52 -13.69
C GLN A 184 -8.51 9.68 -12.82
N LYS A 185 -8.05 10.22 -11.68
CA LYS A 185 -7.26 9.47 -10.70
C LYS A 185 -8.07 8.30 -10.12
N LEU A 186 -9.33 8.54 -9.71
CA LEU A 186 -10.25 7.50 -9.22
C LEU A 186 -10.52 6.42 -10.27
N LYS A 187 -10.81 6.80 -11.52
CA LYS A 187 -10.96 5.85 -12.63
C LYS A 187 -9.72 4.96 -12.77
N THR A 188 -8.53 5.56 -12.66
CA THR A 188 -7.25 4.84 -12.74
C THR A 188 -7.09 3.83 -11.59
N VAL A 189 -7.34 4.23 -10.34
CA VAL A 189 -7.24 3.31 -9.19
C VAL A 189 -8.21 2.13 -9.31
N PHE A 190 -9.46 2.39 -9.71
CA PHE A 190 -10.47 1.32 -9.81
C PHE A 190 -10.20 0.40 -11.00
N GLY A 191 -9.73 0.96 -12.13
CA GLY A 191 -9.21 0.14 -13.23
C GLY A 191 -8.01 -0.69 -12.78
N ASN A 192 -7.10 -0.12 -11.99
CA ASN A 192 -5.94 -0.83 -11.49
C ASN A 192 -6.30 -1.98 -10.55
N LEU A 193 -7.32 -1.82 -9.71
CA LEU A 193 -7.85 -2.86 -8.82
C LEU A 193 -8.53 -4.00 -9.57
N LYS A 194 -9.23 -3.69 -10.68
CA LYS A 194 -9.84 -4.71 -11.53
C LYS A 194 -8.79 -5.67 -12.12
N ASP A 195 -7.62 -5.13 -12.45
CA ASP A 195 -6.48 -5.92 -12.93
C ASP A 195 -5.54 -6.37 -11.80
N PHE A 196 -5.91 -6.13 -10.54
CA PHE A 196 -5.15 -6.56 -9.37
C PHE A 196 -5.60 -7.96 -8.97
N ASP A 197 -4.73 -8.71 -8.29
CA ASP A 197 -5.03 -10.10 -7.95
C ASP A 197 -6.25 -10.18 -7.02
N GLU A 198 -7.34 -10.75 -7.53
CA GLU A 198 -8.60 -10.92 -6.82
C GLU A 198 -8.41 -11.78 -5.55
N LYS A 199 -7.53 -12.78 -5.60
CA LYS A 199 -7.24 -13.65 -4.45
C LYS A 199 -6.57 -12.86 -3.34
N LEU A 200 -5.71 -11.88 -3.67
CA LEU A 200 -5.15 -10.98 -2.66
C LEU A 200 -6.24 -10.09 -2.06
N CYS A 201 -7.14 -9.54 -2.87
CA CYS A 201 -8.25 -8.71 -2.38
C CYS A 201 -9.20 -9.47 -1.44
N GLN A 202 -9.40 -10.77 -1.67
CA GLN A 202 -10.22 -11.63 -0.82
C GLN A 202 -9.50 -12.05 0.47
N LYS A 203 -8.19 -12.28 0.40
CA LYS A 203 -7.40 -12.77 1.54
C LYS A 203 -7.06 -11.68 2.56
N TYR A 204 -6.79 -10.45 2.11
CA TYR A 204 -6.35 -9.36 2.98
C TYR A 204 -7.43 -8.29 3.13
N ALA A 205 -7.63 -7.85 4.36
CA ALA A 205 -8.55 -6.77 4.67
C ALA A 205 -7.95 -5.43 4.21
N ALA A 206 -8.72 -4.63 3.47
CA ALA A 206 -8.26 -3.41 2.83
C ALA A 206 -7.74 -2.38 3.87
N GLU A 207 -8.35 -2.33 5.04
CA GLU A 207 -7.99 -1.43 6.15
C GLU A 207 -6.61 -1.66 6.75
N LYS A 208 -6.02 -2.85 6.54
CA LYS A 208 -4.65 -3.14 6.99
C LYS A 208 -3.59 -2.80 5.95
N ILE A 209 -4.02 -2.57 4.70
CA ILE A 209 -3.12 -2.40 3.56
C ILE A 209 -3.13 -0.97 3.06
N ILE A 210 -4.30 -0.32 3.04
CA ILE A 210 -4.49 0.99 2.44
C ILE A 210 -4.52 2.04 3.53
N ASP A 211 -3.48 2.87 3.57
CA ASP A 211 -3.37 3.99 4.49
C ASP A 211 -4.16 5.21 3.97
N ASP A 212 -4.80 5.95 4.88
CA ASP A 212 -5.48 7.21 4.60
C ASP A 212 -4.56 8.24 3.92
N GLU A 213 -3.26 8.24 4.25
CA GLU A 213 -2.25 9.10 3.61
C GLU A 213 -2.18 8.88 2.10
N TRP A 214 -2.39 7.65 1.62
CA TRP A 214 -2.38 7.34 0.19
C TRP A 214 -3.59 7.94 -0.53
N LEU A 215 -4.68 8.16 0.21
CA LEU A 215 -5.96 8.61 -0.33
C LEU A 215 -6.10 10.14 -0.34
N LYS A 216 -5.16 10.88 0.27
CA LYS A 216 -5.19 12.35 0.38
C LYS A 216 -5.31 13.06 -0.98
N ASP A 217 -4.65 12.53 -2.00
CA ASP A 217 -4.64 13.11 -3.35
C ASP A 217 -5.95 12.87 -4.14
N PHE A 218 -6.86 12.07 -3.59
CA PHE A 218 -8.16 11.75 -4.15
C PHE A 218 -9.30 12.51 -3.45
N LEU A 219 -9.00 13.22 -2.35
CA LEU A 219 -10.01 13.90 -1.54
C LEU A 219 -10.70 15.02 -2.32
N ILE A 220 -12.01 15.08 -2.16
CA ILE A 220 -12.88 16.06 -2.80
C ILE A 220 -13.26 17.09 -1.74
N THR A 221 -12.53 18.20 -1.70
CA THR A 221 -12.69 19.23 -0.65
C THR A 221 -13.65 20.36 -1.01
N ASN A 222 -14.12 20.43 -2.25
CA ASN A 222 -15.07 21.43 -2.70
C ASN A 222 -16.41 20.75 -3.02
N PRO A 223 -17.55 21.16 -2.41
CA PRO A 223 -18.84 20.55 -2.67
C PRO A 223 -19.18 20.59 -4.15
N GLN A 224 -18.84 21.69 -4.84
CA GLN A 224 -19.01 21.85 -6.29
C GLN A 224 -18.29 20.77 -7.10
N ILE A 225 -17.23 20.13 -6.58
CA ILE A 225 -16.54 19.03 -7.26
C ILE A 225 -17.30 17.71 -7.08
N TRP A 226 -17.94 17.47 -5.92
CA TRP A 226 -18.92 16.38 -5.80
C TRP A 226 -20.08 16.59 -6.78
N LEU A 227 -20.50 17.85 -6.98
CA LEU A 227 -21.53 18.19 -7.96
C LEU A 227 -21.08 17.97 -9.42
N LYS A 228 -19.77 18.01 -9.66
CA LYS A 228 -19.12 17.85 -10.96
C LYS A 228 -18.59 16.44 -11.20
N LEU A 229 -18.80 15.49 -10.28
CA LEU A 229 -18.54 14.09 -10.56
C LEU A 229 -19.54 13.69 -11.64
N ASP A 230 -19.07 13.79 -12.89
CA ASP A 230 -19.94 13.66 -14.05
C ASP A 230 -20.54 12.26 -14.10
N GLN A 231 -21.68 12.16 -14.76
CA GLN A 231 -22.43 10.92 -14.90
C GLN A 231 -21.57 9.79 -15.47
N GLU A 232 -20.65 10.11 -16.38
CA GLU A 232 -19.75 9.13 -16.99
C GLU A 232 -18.76 8.54 -15.97
N THR A 233 -18.20 9.39 -15.11
CA THR A 233 -17.28 8.99 -14.05
C THR A 233 -17.98 8.14 -13.01
N TYR A 234 -19.16 8.56 -12.53
CA TYR A 234 -19.92 7.75 -11.58
C TYR A 234 -20.30 6.39 -12.18
N ARG A 235 -20.84 6.37 -13.41
CA ARG A 235 -21.19 5.13 -14.11
C ARG A 235 -19.97 4.23 -14.33
N TYR A 236 -18.80 4.80 -14.59
CA TYR A 236 -17.56 4.01 -14.69
C TYR A 236 -17.20 3.36 -13.35
N LEU A 237 -17.20 4.13 -12.25
CA LEU A 237 -16.89 3.59 -10.92
C LEU A 237 -17.91 2.51 -10.54
N TYR A 238 -19.19 2.76 -10.80
CA TYR A 238 -20.30 1.81 -10.65
C TYR A 238 -20.09 0.53 -11.48
N ALA A 239 -19.74 0.64 -12.75
CA ALA A 239 -19.56 -0.53 -13.62
C ALA A 239 -18.31 -1.38 -13.24
N ASN A 240 -17.31 -0.77 -12.59
CA ASN A 240 -16.03 -1.43 -12.36
C ASN A 240 -15.77 -1.84 -10.90
N HIS A 241 -16.64 -1.52 -9.94
CA HIS A 241 -16.40 -1.94 -8.56
C HIS A 241 -16.63 -3.43 -8.32
N GLN A 242 -17.54 -4.08 -9.07
CA GLN A 242 -17.79 -5.53 -9.03
C GLN A 242 -18.01 -6.12 -7.62
N ASN A 243 -18.51 -5.32 -6.67
CA ASN A 243 -18.56 -5.65 -5.23
C ASN A 243 -17.21 -6.06 -4.61
N ASN A 244 -16.09 -5.66 -5.21
CA ASN A 244 -14.76 -5.87 -4.66
C ASN A 244 -14.63 -5.09 -3.33
N PRO A 245 -14.21 -5.77 -2.24
CA PRO A 245 -14.18 -5.18 -0.90
C PRO A 245 -13.20 -4.02 -0.78
N TRP A 246 -12.08 -4.04 -1.51
CA TRP A 246 -11.10 -2.96 -1.52
C TRP A 246 -11.63 -1.73 -2.22
N THR A 247 -12.34 -1.91 -3.34
CA THR A 247 -12.95 -0.79 -4.07
C THR A 247 -14.01 -0.08 -3.21
N ILE A 248 -14.82 -0.86 -2.48
CA ILE A 248 -15.80 -0.35 -1.51
C ILE A 248 -15.10 0.37 -0.36
N TYR A 249 -14.04 -0.23 0.20
CA TYR A 249 -13.27 0.38 1.28
C TYR A 249 -12.66 1.72 0.87
N ILE A 250 -11.94 1.77 -0.26
CA ILE A 250 -11.31 2.98 -0.79
C ILE A 250 -12.35 4.08 -1.00
N TRP A 251 -13.48 3.75 -1.64
CA TRP A 251 -14.57 4.70 -1.82
C TRP A 251 -15.08 5.25 -0.49
N SER A 252 -15.35 4.36 0.48
CA SER A 252 -15.80 4.73 1.82
C SER A 252 -14.84 5.67 2.54
N ARG A 253 -13.52 5.38 2.49
CA ARG A 253 -12.49 6.24 3.10
C ARG A 253 -12.39 7.59 2.41
N ILE A 254 -12.38 7.63 1.06
CA ILE A 254 -12.31 8.90 0.32
C ILE A 254 -13.51 9.78 0.63
N VAL A 255 -14.73 9.22 0.63
CA VAL A 255 -15.96 9.93 1.01
C VAL A 255 -15.83 10.47 2.44
N HIS A 256 -15.51 9.60 3.40
CA HIS A 256 -15.42 9.97 4.82
C HIS A 256 -14.40 11.09 5.07
N LEU A 257 -13.18 10.96 4.56
CA LEU A 257 -12.11 11.94 4.71
C LEU A 257 -12.47 13.27 4.03
N SER A 258 -13.08 13.21 2.85
CA SER A 258 -13.52 14.39 2.09
C SER A 258 -14.58 15.18 2.88
N LEU A 259 -15.67 14.52 3.30
CA LEU A 259 -16.75 15.15 4.04
C LEU A 259 -16.28 15.68 5.40
N SER A 260 -15.42 14.93 6.11
CA SER A 260 -14.86 15.36 7.40
C SER A 260 -14.09 16.68 7.26
N LYS A 261 -13.26 16.80 6.22
CA LYS A 261 -12.48 18.01 5.92
C LYS A 261 -13.37 19.18 5.51
N MET A 262 -14.42 18.92 4.73
CA MET A 262 -15.37 19.94 4.27
C MET A 262 -16.17 20.54 5.43
N LEU A 263 -16.73 19.72 6.30
CA LEU A 263 -17.57 20.17 7.42
C LEU A 263 -16.79 20.90 8.53
N ASN A 264 -15.46 21.02 8.43
CA ASN A 264 -14.71 21.94 9.29
C ASN A 264 -14.86 23.41 8.82
N ASN A 265 -15.33 23.64 7.59
CA ASN A 265 -15.52 24.96 6.99
C ASN A 265 -17.02 25.17 6.67
N ASN A 266 -17.71 26.08 7.37
CA ASN A 266 -19.10 26.50 7.10
C ASN A 266 -20.08 25.35 6.74
N TYR A 267 -20.27 24.44 7.69
CA TYR A 267 -21.01 23.18 7.54
C TYR A 267 -22.48 23.33 7.11
N VAL A 268 -23.16 24.44 7.49
CA VAL A 268 -24.57 24.72 7.13
C VAL A 268 -24.74 24.92 5.62
N ASP A 269 -23.89 25.78 5.03
CA ASP A 269 -23.91 26.07 3.58
C ASP A 269 -23.54 24.81 2.76
N ILE A 270 -22.62 23.98 3.28
CA ILE A 270 -22.23 22.72 2.64
C ILE A 270 -23.37 21.70 2.63
N LEU A 271 -24.06 21.52 3.77
CA LEU A 271 -25.21 20.63 3.83
C LEU A 271 -26.34 21.13 2.95
N SER A 272 -26.62 22.44 2.92
CA SER A 272 -27.61 23.02 2.00
C SER A 272 -27.25 22.77 0.53
N LYS A 273 -25.96 22.89 0.15
CA LYS A 273 -25.50 22.63 -1.23
C LYS A 273 -25.57 21.14 -1.61
N ILE A 274 -25.19 20.24 -0.71
CA ILE A 274 -25.32 18.78 -0.91
C ILE A 274 -26.80 18.41 -1.05
N ASN A 275 -27.66 19.06 -0.27
CA ASN A 275 -29.10 18.85 -0.31
C ASN A 275 -29.74 19.33 -1.62
N ASP A 276 -29.47 20.57 -2.02
CA ASP A 276 -29.93 21.12 -3.29
C ASP A 276 -29.44 20.29 -4.48
N TRP A 277 -28.25 19.72 -4.36
CA TRP A 277 -27.71 18.81 -5.35
C TRP A 277 -28.41 17.46 -5.42
N MET A 278 -28.62 16.79 -4.28
CA MET A 278 -29.38 15.53 -4.26
C MET A 278 -30.78 15.72 -4.85
N LYS A 279 -31.38 16.91 -4.68
CA LYS A 279 -32.65 17.28 -5.32
C LYS A 279 -32.53 17.46 -6.85
N LYS A 280 -31.43 18.02 -7.35
CA LYS A 280 -31.21 18.30 -8.78
C LYS A 280 -30.71 17.08 -9.58
N VAL A 281 -29.96 16.19 -8.96
CA VAL A 281 -29.31 15.03 -9.60
C VAL A 281 -30.11 13.73 -9.40
N LYS A 282 -31.31 13.86 -8.83
CA LYS A 282 -32.13 12.84 -8.15
C LYS A 282 -32.44 11.53 -8.89
N CYS A 283 -32.20 11.38 -10.20
CA CYS A 283 -32.71 10.22 -10.96
C CYS A 283 -31.71 9.45 -11.83
N ASP A 284 -30.71 10.09 -12.48
CA ASP A 284 -29.98 9.42 -13.57
C ASP A 284 -28.56 8.93 -13.21
N ILE A 285 -28.07 9.28 -12.02
CA ILE A 285 -26.69 9.00 -11.58
C ILE A 285 -26.66 8.04 -10.40
N TYR A 286 -27.49 8.25 -9.39
CA TYR A 286 -27.44 7.51 -8.13
C TYR A 286 -28.56 6.47 -8.05
N ASN A 287 -28.16 5.21 -7.99
CA ASN A 287 -29.06 4.10 -7.73
C ASN A 287 -29.19 3.90 -6.20
N PRO A 288 -30.39 3.98 -5.61
CA PRO A 288 -30.59 3.79 -4.16
C PRO A 288 -30.24 2.37 -3.68
N THR A 289 -30.14 1.41 -4.59
CA THR A 289 -29.71 0.04 -4.29
C THR A 289 -28.19 -0.16 -4.42
N ASP A 290 -27.46 0.85 -4.93
CA ASP A 290 -26.04 0.77 -5.17
C ASP A 290 -25.20 1.05 -3.92
N ILE A 291 -24.15 0.26 -3.73
CA ILE A 291 -23.30 0.28 -2.53
C ILE A 291 -22.51 1.59 -2.38
N PHE A 292 -22.16 2.26 -3.48
CA PHE A 292 -21.46 3.54 -3.42
C PHE A 292 -22.38 4.69 -3.02
N THR A 293 -23.61 4.71 -3.54
CA THR A 293 -24.66 5.63 -3.09
C THR A 293 -24.93 5.43 -1.59
N ILE A 294 -25.12 4.17 -1.17
CA ILE A 294 -25.38 3.83 0.23
C ILE A 294 -24.24 4.32 1.14
N THR A 295 -23.00 4.09 0.73
CA THR A 295 -21.80 4.52 1.47
C THR A 295 -21.75 6.05 1.61
N LEU A 296 -22.02 6.78 0.52
CA LEU A 296 -22.06 8.25 0.54
C LEU A 296 -23.10 8.78 1.54
N VAL A 297 -24.33 8.26 1.47
CA VAL A 297 -25.43 8.67 2.34
C VAL A 297 -25.14 8.33 3.79
N ASN A 298 -24.65 7.12 4.04
CA ASN A 298 -24.33 6.66 5.39
C ASN A 298 -23.22 7.52 6.03
N LYS A 299 -22.15 7.84 5.29
CA LYS A 299 -21.07 8.71 5.80
C LYS A 299 -21.49 10.16 5.99
N LEU A 300 -22.38 10.68 5.14
CA LEU A 300 -23.00 11.99 5.37
C LEU A 300 -23.81 11.99 6.67
N PHE A 301 -24.59 10.94 6.91
CA PHE A 301 -25.42 10.81 8.10
C PHE A 301 -24.59 10.69 9.38
N GLU A 302 -23.57 9.82 9.41
CA GLU A 302 -22.62 9.71 10.54
C GLU A 302 -21.98 11.08 10.88
N LEU A 303 -21.63 11.87 9.86
CA LEU A 303 -21.03 13.18 10.06
C LEU A 303 -22.00 14.24 10.57
N ILE A 304 -23.25 14.18 10.11
CA ILE A 304 -24.33 15.01 10.64
C ILE A 304 -24.50 14.72 12.14
N LEU A 305 -24.58 13.45 12.53
CA LEU A 305 -24.74 13.04 13.94
C LEU A 305 -23.57 13.48 14.82
N THR A 306 -22.34 13.29 14.35
CA THR A 306 -21.14 13.61 15.14
C THR A 306 -20.90 15.11 15.31
N LYS A 307 -21.33 15.95 14.36
CA LYS A 307 -21.09 17.40 14.39
C LYS A 307 -22.27 18.24 14.87
N TYR A 308 -23.47 17.69 14.93
CA TYR A 308 -24.65 18.41 15.43
C TYR A 308 -25.11 17.88 16.78
N SER A 309 -24.91 18.68 17.82
CA SER A 309 -25.53 18.53 19.14
C SER A 309 -26.81 19.38 19.30
N ARG A 310 -27.19 20.15 18.28
CA ARG A 310 -28.39 21.02 18.24
C ARG A 310 -29.34 20.58 17.14
N PRO A 311 -30.65 20.90 17.24
CA PRO A 311 -31.64 20.44 16.28
C PRO A 311 -31.30 20.86 14.85
N ILE A 312 -30.88 19.87 14.05
CA ILE A 312 -30.70 19.90 12.59
C ILE A 312 -31.94 20.42 11.85
N ILE A 313 -33.08 20.43 12.53
CA ILE A 313 -34.38 20.96 12.13
C ILE A 313 -34.32 22.42 11.66
N THR A 314 -33.35 23.22 12.14
CA THR A 314 -33.19 24.62 11.72
C THR A 314 -32.45 24.78 10.39
N LEU A 315 -31.95 23.70 9.79
CA LEU A 315 -31.29 23.75 8.48
C LEU A 315 -32.33 23.83 7.37
N SER A 316 -32.12 24.73 6.41
CA SER A 316 -32.99 24.86 5.24
C SER A 316 -33.07 23.57 4.44
N ASN A 317 -34.29 23.15 4.09
CA ASN A 317 -34.62 21.99 3.25
C ASN A 317 -34.22 20.62 3.84
N ILE A 318 -33.90 20.55 5.13
CA ILE A 318 -33.39 19.32 5.77
C ILE A 318 -34.33 18.11 5.64
N ASP A 319 -35.63 18.36 5.44
CA ASP A 319 -36.65 17.36 5.15
C ASP A 319 -36.28 16.46 3.96
N ILE A 320 -35.59 16.99 2.95
CA ILE A 320 -35.19 16.22 1.76
C ILE A 320 -34.08 15.22 2.09
N ILE A 321 -33.04 15.64 2.81
CA ILE A 321 -31.97 14.74 3.28
C ILE A 321 -32.56 13.67 4.19
N ILE A 322 -33.41 14.06 5.14
CA ILE A 322 -34.03 13.13 6.09
C ILE A 322 -34.93 12.13 5.36
N ASN A 323 -35.78 12.59 4.45
CA ASN A 323 -36.62 11.70 3.64
C ASN A 323 -35.77 10.75 2.78
N PHE A 324 -34.67 11.23 2.20
CA PHE A 324 -33.76 10.38 1.44
C PHE A 324 -33.09 9.32 2.31
N ILE A 325 -32.64 9.67 3.51
CA ILE A 325 -32.08 8.73 4.49
C ILE A 325 -33.14 7.69 4.91
N ILE A 326 -34.38 8.12 5.15
CA ILE A 326 -35.50 7.22 5.49
C ILE A 326 -35.81 6.26 4.33
N CYS A 327 -35.87 6.76 3.09
CA CYS A 327 -36.04 5.91 1.91
C CYS A 327 -34.88 4.92 1.76
N MET A 328 -33.65 5.32 2.02
CA MET A 328 -32.48 4.42 1.96
C MET A 328 -32.49 3.40 3.10
N ARG A 329 -32.93 3.77 4.30
CA ARG A 329 -33.14 2.83 5.43
C ARG A 329 -34.06 1.67 5.04
N GLU A 330 -35.13 1.97 4.31
CA GLU A 330 -36.15 0.98 3.92
C GLU A 330 -35.71 0.09 2.75
N ASN A 331 -34.79 0.56 1.90
CA ASN A 331 -34.46 -0.09 0.63
C ASN A 331 -33.08 -0.79 0.57
N THR A 332 -32.26 -0.74 1.63
CA THR A 332 -30.83 -1.12 1.56
C THR A 332 -30.42 -2.39 2.32
N SER A 333 -31.39 -3.25 2.67
CA SER A 333 -31.15 -4.58 3.28
C SER A 333 -30.20 -4.58 4.50
N GLY A 334 -30.25 -3.53 5.33
CA GLY A 334 -29.44 -3.44 6.55
C GLY A 334 -28.01 -2.90 6.36
N ARG A 335 -27.67 -2.33 5.20
CA ARG A 335 -26.37 -1.69 4.95
C ARG A 335 -26.23 -0.28 5.55
N MET A 336 -27.31 0.26 6.09
CA MET A 336 -27.31 1.46 6.93
C MET A 336 -27.62 1.06 8.37
N ASP A 337 -27.07 1.79 9.34
CA ASP A 337 -27.38 1.58 10.75
C ASP A 337 -28.82 2.08 11.05
N VAL A 338 -29.77 1.16 10.91
CA VAL A 338 -31.20 1.41 11.11
C VAL A 338 -31.48 1.89 12.53
N GLN A 339 -30.76 1.38 13.52
CA GLN A 339 -30.95 1.75 14.92
C GLN A 339 -30.48 3.19 15.15
N GLN A 340 -29.34 3.56 14.60
CA GLN A 340 -28.82 4.93 14.67
C GLN A 340 -29.76 5.93 13.98
N ILE A 341 -30.33 5.56 12.82
CA ILE A 341 -31.33 6.38 12.12
C ILE A 341 -32.60 6.53 12.96
N ASN A 342 -33.09 5.44 13.55
CA ASN A 342 -34.30 5.48 14.37
C ASN A 342 -34.10 6.34 15.63
N ASN A 343 -32.96 6.20 16.31
CA ASN A 343 -32.63 7.02 17.48
C ASN A 343 -32.57 8.52 17.11
N PHE A 344 -31.97 8.84 15.96
CA PHE A 344 -31.92 10.21 15.46
C PHE A 344 -33.32 10.79 15.19
N ILE A 345 -34.20 10.03 14.52
CA ILE A 345 -35.58 10.44 14.26
C ILE A 345 -36.33 10.69 15.57
N SER A 346 -36.20 9.78 16.54
CA SER A 346 -36.82 9.93 17.86
C SER A 346 -36.33 11.18 18.59
N ASN A 347 -35.02 11.42 18.62
CA ASN A 347 -34.43 12.59 19.27
C ASN A 347 -34.87 13.90 18.60
N ILE A 348 -34.96 13.94 17.27
CA ILE A 348 -35.48 15.10 16.55
C ILE A 348 -36.94 15.35 16.90
N LEU A 349 -37.77 14.31 16.91
CA LEU A 349 -39.18 14.43 17.28
C LEU A 349 -39.33 14.98 18.70
N GLU A 350 -38.56 14.45 19.64
CA GLU A 350 -38.51 14.95 21.02
C GLU A 350 -38.09 16.43 21.06
N THR A 351 -37.07 16.82 20.30
CA THR A 351 -36.63 18.23 20.22
C THR A 351 -37.69 19.15 19.60
N VAL A 352 -38.42 18.68 18.57
CA VAL A 352 -39.56 19.42 17.98
C VAL A 352 -40.64 19.61 19.04
N TYR A 353 -40.99 18.55 19.79
CA TYR A 353 -41.97 18.65 20.86
C TYR A 353 -41.51 19.63 21.93
N GLU A 354 -40.27 19.57 22.40
CA GLU A 354 -39.72 20.51 23.38
C GLU A 354 -39.82 21.97 22.90
N ILE A 355 -39.47 22.26 21.64
CA ILE A 355 -39.59 23.61 21.06
C ILE A 355 -41.04 24.08 21.00
N LEU A 356 -41.97 23.18 20.66
CA LEU A 356 -43.40 23.49 20.56
C LEU A 356 -44.06 23.64 21.94
N TYR A 357 -43.55 22.95 22.96
CA TYR A 357 -44.02 23.01 24.35
C TYR A 357 -43.37 24.13 25.18
N LEU A 358 -42.20 24.66 24.77
CA LEU A 358 -41.55 25.84 25.35
C LEU A 358 -42.19 27.18 24.90
N LYS A 359 -43.52 27.23 24.83
CA LYS A 359 -44.26 28.49 24.62
C LYS A 359 -44.37 29.31 25.90
#